data_AF-A0A947IWW8-F1
#
_entry.id   AF-A0A947IWW8-F1
#
_cell.length_a   1.000
_cell.length_b   1.000
_cell.length_c   1.000
_cell.angle_alpha   90.00
_cell.angle_beta   90.00
_cell.angle_gamma   90.00
#
_symmetry.space_group_name_H-M   'P 1'
#
loop_
_entity.id
_entity.type
_entity.pdbx_description
1 polymer ?
#
loop_
_entity_poly.entity_id
_entity_poly.type
_entity_poly.pdbx_seq_one_letter_code
_entity_poly.pdbx_strand_id
1 'polypeptide(L)'
;VLDMIKEFNFPVIIVTRPNLGTINHTILTTSILKQENIPIAGIVINYSKQQEKGIAEHTNPHEIKRLSGVPILGEIPFCKNVEQLDVVNLKKNLDISYLI
;
A
#
# COMPACT_ATOMS: atom_id res chain seq x y z
N VAL A 1 9.79 -15.96 2.09
CA VAL A 1 9.78 -14.49 1.86
C VAL A 1 10.01 -13.75 3.17
N LEU A 2 9.20 -13.99 4.20
CA LEU A 2 9.39 -13.36 5.52
C LEU A 2 10.81 -13.57 6.08
N ASP A 3 11.35 -14.79 5.99
CA ASP A 3 12.70 -15.09 6.51
C ASP A 3 13.79 -14.29 5.78
N MET A 4 13.65 -14.09 4.47
CA MET A 4 14.57 -13.25 3.70
C MET A 4 14.48 -11.78 4.12
N ILE A 5 13.28 -11.26 4.36
CA ILE A 5 13.10 -9.89 4.84
C ILE A 5 13.79 -9.70 6.21
N LYS A 6 13.67 -10.70 7.10
CA LYS A 6 14.36 -10.71 8.39
C LYS A 6 15.89 -10.73 8.21
N GLU A 7 16.39 -11.55 7.29
CA GLU A 7 17.82 -11.68 7.01
C GLU A 7 18.43 -10.36 6.50
N PHE A 8 17.71 -9.64 5.62
CA PHE A 8 18.19 -8.37 5.06
C PHE A 8 17.91 -7.15 5.93
N ASN A 9 17.02 -7.27 6.93
CA ASN A 9 16.62 -6.19 7.85
C ASN A 9 16.17 -4.89 7.13
N PHE A 10 15.46 -5.03 6.02
CA PHE A 10 14.94 -3.87 5.28
C PHE A 10 13.53 -3.45 5.74
N PRO A 11 13.25 -2.14 5.78
CA PRO A 11 11.88 -1.66 5.95
C PRO A 11 11.00 -2.08 4.77
N VAL A 12 9.75 -2.46 5.06
CA VAL A 12 8.82 -3.00 4.07
C VAL A 12 7.79 -1.95 3.66
N ILE A 13 7.58 -1.81 2.35
CA ILE A 13 6.40 -1.13 1.79
C ILE A 13 5.40 -2.19 1.35
N ILE A 14 4.15 -2.06 1.79
CA ILE A 14 3.07 -2.97 1.42
C ILE A 14 2.29 -2.35 0.26
N VAL A 15 2.10 -3.09 -0.83
CA VAL A 15 1.24 -2.66 -1.95
C VAL A 15 -0.04 -3.46 -1.91
N THR A 16 -1.18 -2.78 -1.91
CA THR A 16 -2.50 -3.44 -1.85
C THR A 16 -3.48 -2.84 -2.86
N ARG A 17 -4.47 -3.63 -3.28
CA ARG A 17 -5.51 -3.20 -4.22
C ARG A 17 -6.68 -2.59 -3.46
N PRO A 18 -7.48 -1.68 -4.02
CA PRO A 18 -8.56 -1.02 -3.29
C PRO A 18 -9.86 -1.86 -3.21
N ASN A 19 -9.95 -3.02 -3.85
CA ASN A 19 -11.18 -3.81 -3.98
C ASN A 19 -11.62 -4.55 -2.70
N LEU A 20 -12.85 -5.10 -2.70
CA LEU A 20 -13.35 -5.94 -1.61
C LEU A 20 -12.41 -7.12 -1.28
N GLY A 21 -12.27 -7.41 0.02
CA GLY A 21 -11.38 -8.46 0.54
C GLY A 21 -9.96 -7.98 0.87
N THR A 22 -9.52 -6.83 0.34
CA THR A 22 -8.18 -6.30 0.59
C THR A 22 -7.89 -6.00 2.05
N ILE A 23 -8.91 -5.54 2.82
CA ILE A 23 -8.71 -5.15 4.21
C ILE A 23 -8.10 -6.33 4.97
N ASN A 24 -8.73 -7.50 4.89
CA ASN A 24 -8.25 -8.68 5.60
C ASN A 24 -6.80 -9.04 5.21
N HIS A 25 -6.51 -9.12 3.91
CA HIS A 25 -5.16 -9.43 3.44
C HIS A 25 -4.12 -8.42 3.95
N THR A 26 -4.43 -7.13 3.85
CA THR A 26 -3.53 -6.06 4.27
C THR A 26 -3.30 -6.11 5.78
N ILE A 27 -4.35 -6.31 6.58
CA ILE A 27 -4.24 -6.41 8.02
C ILE A 27 -3.43 -7.64 8.44
N LEU A 28 -3.70 -8.82 7.87
CA LEU A 28 -2.91 -10.03 8.14
C LEU A 28 -1.43 -9.82 7.83
N THR A 29 -1.10 -9.18 6.71
CA THR A 29 0.29 -8.84 6.37
C THR A 29 0.90 -7.85 7.34
N THR A 30 0.18 -6.78 7.73
CA THR A 30 0.72 -5.81 8.71
C THR A 30 0.91 -6.44 10.09
N SER A 31 0.03 -7.34 10.51
CA SER A 31 0.10 -8.02 11.80
C SER A 31 1.30 -8.93 11.89
N ILE A 32 1.60 -9.74 10.86
CA ILE A 32 2.77 -10.62 10.88
C ILE A 32 4.08 -9.81 10.89
N LEU A 33 4.17 -8.73 10.10
CA LEU A 33 5.36 -7.88 10.09
C LEU A 33 5.59 -7.21 11.45
N LYS A 34 4.51 -6.72 12.10
CA LYS A 34 4.58 -6.17 13.46
C LYS A 34 4.98 -7.20 14.51
N GLN A 35 4.39 -8.40 14.46
CA GLN A 35 4.72 -9.49 15.38
C GLN A 35 6.20 -9.88 15.30
N GLU A 36 6.77 -9.77 14.10
CA GLU A 36 8.15 -10.11 13.81
C GLU A 36 9.12 -8.91 13.96
N ASN A 37 8.63 -7.78 14.49
CA ASN A 37 9.39 -6.54 14.67
C ASN A 37 10.03 -6.00 13.38
N ILE A 38 9.42 -6.28 12.22
CA ILE A 38 9.89 -5.79 10.93
C ILE A 38 9.31 -4.39 10.70
N PRO A 39 10.14 -3.36 10.46
CA PRO A 39 9.65 -2.01 10.23
C PRO A 39 8.82 -1.92 8.95
N ILE A 40 7.65 -1.30 9.05
CA ILE A 40 6.76 -1.04 7.91
C ILE A 40 6.86 0.44 7.58
N ALA A 41 7.40 0.76 6.40
CA ALA A 41 7.60 2.13 5.96
C ALA A 41 6.26 2.79 5.53
N GLY A 42 5.33 1.98 5.02
CA GLY A 42 3.98 2.43 4.70
C GLY A 42 3.22 1.50 3.76
N ILE A 43 2.02 1.91 3.39
CA ILE A 43 1.14 1.20 2.46
C ILE A 43 0.89 2.05 1.22
N VAL A 44 0.97 1.45 0.04
CA VAL A 44 0.57 2.04 -1.23
C VAL A 44 -0.68 1.35 -1.74
N ILE A 45 -1.70 2.14 -2.10
CA ILE A 45 -2.90 1.63 -2.77
C ILE A 45 -2.67 1.64 -4.27
N ASN A 46 -2.81 0.49 -4.93
CA ASN A 46 -2.60 0.36 -6.37
C ASN A 46 -3.91 -0.01 -7.07
N TYR A 47 -4.39 0.86 -7.95
CA TYR A 47 -5.55 0.61 -8.80
C TYR A 47 -5.12 -0.23 -10.01
N SER A 48 -5.10 -1.55 -9.87
CA SER A 48 -4.56 -2.46 -10.89
C SER A 48 -5.48 -2.69 -12.10
N LYS A 49 -6.70 -2.13 -12.11
CA LYS A 49 -7.69 -2.30 -13.20
C LYS A 49 -8.43 -1.00 -13.47
N GLN A 50 -8.82 -0.80 -14.72
CA GLN A 50 -9.78 0.24 -15.09
C GLN A 50 -11.15 -0.18 -14.56
N GLN A 51 -11.64 0.53 -13.55
CA GLN A 51 -12.95 0.30 -12.96
C GLN A 51 -13.45 1.60 -12.35
N GLU A 52 -14.77 1.79 -12.35
CA GLU A 52 -15.38 2.80 -11.51
C GLU A 52 -15.12 2.45 -10.04
N LYS A 53 -14.82 3.46 -9.23
CA LYS A 53 -14.62 3.26 -7.80
C LYS A 53 -15.99 2.95 -7.17
N GLY A 54 -16.18 1.71 -6.74
CA GLY A 54 -17.33 1.33 -5.93
C GLY A 54 -17.16 1.78 -4.48
N ILE A 55 -18.13 1.43 -3.63
CA ILE A 55 -18.09 1.76 -2.19
C ILE A 55 -16.78 1.25 -1.56
N ALA A 56 -16.40 0.00 -1.86
CA ALA A 56 -15.18 -0.60 -1.32
C ALA A 56 -13.92 0.18 -1.71
N GLU A 57 -13.79 0.56 -2.98
CA GLU A 57 -12.64 1.30 -3.48
C GLU A 57 -12.50 2.71 -2.88
N HIS A 58 -13.61 3.28 -2.41
CA HIS A 58 -13.65 4.57 -1.72
C HIS A 58 -13.37 4.46 -0.22
N THR A 59 -13.82 3.40 0.44
CA THR A 59 -13.72 3.26 1.90
C THR A 59 -12.49 2.49 2.35
N ASN A 60 -12.02 1.52 1.57
CA ASN A 60 -10.95 0.62 1.96
C ASN A 60 -9.64 1.34 2.30
N PRO A 61 -9.13 2.34 1.55
CA PRO A 61 -7.90 3.04 1.95
C PRO A 61 -7.97 3.64 3.36
N HIS A 62 -9.12 4.23 3.72
CA HIS A 62 -9.36 4.77 5.05
C HIS A 62 -9.40 3.67 6.12
N GLU A 63 -10.16 2.60 5.88
CA GLU A 63 -10.28 1.49 6.83
C GLU A 63 -8.96 0.74 7.03
N ILE A 64 -8.17 0.56 5.97
CA ILE A 64 -6.83 -0.01 6.04
C ILE A 64 -5.95 0.85 6.93
N LYS A 65 -5.91 2.18 6.72
CA LYS A 65 -5.13 3.10 7.57
C LYS A 65 -5.55 2.98 9.03
N ARG A 66 -6.87 3.01 9.29
CA ARG A 66 -7.45 2.96 10.64
C ARG A 66 -7.14 1.66 11.36
N LEU A 67 -7.30 0.51 10.69
CA LEU A 67 -7.16 -0.81 11.29
C LEU A 67 -5.68 -1.26 11.38
N SER A 68 -4.86 -0.91 10.38
CA SER A 68 -3.44 -1.26 10.38
C SER A 68 -2.61 -0.34 11.27
N GLY A 69 -3.01 0.92 11.45
CA GLY A 69 -2.19 1.95 12.09
C GLY A 69 -0.91 2.29 11.32
N VAL A 70 -0.82 1.91 10.04
CA VAL A 70 0.30 2.19 9.14
C VAL A 70 -0.07 3.33 8.20
N PRO A 71 0.83 4.29 7.92
CA PRO A 71 0.54 5.38 6.99
C PRO A 71 0.27 4.87 5.58
N ILE A 72 -0.74 5.45 4.92
CA ILE A 72 -0.93 5.32 3.48
C ILE A 72 0.00 6.35 2.82
N LEU A 73 1.01 5.87 2.09
CA LEU A 73 1.95 6.73 1.37
C LEU A 73 1.28 7.37 0.17
N GLY A 74 0.29 6.71 -0.44
CA GLY A 74 -0.54 7.30 -1.48
C GLY A 74 -1.22 6.27 -2.35
N GLU A 75 -1.87 6.76 -3.41
CA GLU A 75 -2.62 5.96 -4.38
C GLU A 75 -1.98 6.05 -5.77
N ILE A 76 -1.73 4.90 -6.40
CA ILE A 76 -1.29 4.80 -7.79
C ILE A 76 -2.54 4.51 -8.66
N PRO A 77 -2.91 5.41 -9.59
CA PRO A 77 -4.06 5.22 -10.44
C PRO A 77 -3.80 4.12 -11.46
N PHE A 78 -4.87 3.59 -12.03
CA PHE A 78 -4.75 2.61 -13.11
C PHE A 78 -4.07 3.24 -14.33
N CYS A 79 -3.07 2.53 -14.85
CA CYS A 79 -2.35 2.93 -16.04
C CYS A 79 -2.23 1.74 -16.98
N LYS A 80 -2.76 1.88 -18.21
CA LYS A 80 -2.71 0.81 -19.22
C LYS A 80 -1.32 0.68 -19.83
N ASN A 81 -0.63 1.80 -20.05
CA ASN A 81 0.75 1.84 -20.50
C ASN A 81 1.59 2.68 -19.53
N VAL A 82 2.49 2.04 -18.80
CA VAL A 82 3.37 2.66 -17.81
C VAL A 82 4.24 3.79 -18.41
N GLU A 83 4.55 3.74 -19.71
CA GLU A 83 5.29 4.80 -20.41
C GLU A 83 4.53 6.13 -20.44
N GLN A 84 3.20 6.07 -20.32
CA GLN A 84 2.31 7.24 -20.31
C GLN A 84 2.00 7.72 -18.89
N LEU A 85 2.58 7.07 -17.88
CA LEU A 85 2.35 7.41 -16.49
C LEU A 85 3.09 8.71 -16.15
N ASP A 86 2.36 9.73 -15.73
CA ASP A 86 2.95 10.97 -15.25
C ASP A 86 3.56 10.78 -13.86
N VAL A 87 4.84 10.40 -13.85
CA VAL A 87 5.63 10.16 -12.63
C VAL A 87 5.79 11.44 -11.80
N VAL A 88 5.83 12.61 -12.44
CA VAL A 88 5.99 13.89 -11.74
C VAL A 88 4.75 14.19 -10.90
N ASN A 89 3.56 13.98 -11.46
CA ASN A 89 2.31 14.16 -10.72
C ASN A 89 2.08 13.04 -9.70
N LEU A 90 2.53 11.81 -9.96
CA LEU A 90 2.50 10.73 -8.97
C LEU A 90 3.31 11.04 -7.72
N LYS A 91 4.53 11.58 -7.87
CA LYS A 91 5.38 11.93 -6.73
C LYS A 91 4.71 12.94 -5.79
N LYS A 92 3.85 13.82 -6.31
CA LYS A 92 3.08 14.77 -5.47
C LYS A 92 2.01 14.09 -4.63
N ASN A 93 1.53 12.93 -5.07
CA ASN A 93 0.50 12.14 -4.41
C ASN A 93 1.07 11.01 -3.54
N LEU A 94 2.40 10.86 -3.52
CA LEU A 94 3.12 9.90 -2.69
C LEU A 94 3.88 10.66 -1.60
N ASP A 95 3.39 10.57 -0.37
CA ASP A 95 4.09 11.07 0.80
C ASP A 95 5.23 10.12 1.18
N ILE A 96 6.40 10.39 0.62
CA ILE A 96 7.63 9.63 0.88
C ILE A 96 8.42 10.17 2.07
N SER A 97 7.91 11.17 2.80
CA SER A 97 8.58 11.71 3.99
C SER A 97 8.78 10.65 5.08
N TYR A 98 7.94 9.61 5.06
CA TYR A 98 8.05 8.44 5.94
C TYR A 98 9.22 7.49 5.60
N LEU A 99 9.92 7.70 4.48
CA LEU A 99 11.00 6.82 4.00
C LEU A 99 12.42 7.37 4.27
N ILE A 100 12.54 8.59 4.81
CA ILE A 100 13.79 9.35 4.99
C ILE A 100 13.99 9.68 6.47
#